data_AF-A0AAU6U697-F1
#
_entry.id   AF-A0AAU6U697-F1
#
_cell.length_a   1.000
_cell.length_b   1.000
_cell.length_c   1.000
_cell.angle_alpha   90.00
_cell.angle_beta   90.00
_cell.angle_gamma   90.00
#
_symmetry.space_group_name_H-M   'P 1'
#
loop_
_entity.id
_entity.type
_entity.pdbx_description
1 polymer ?
#
loop_
_entity_poly.entity_id
_entity_poly.type
_entity_poly.pdbx_seq_one_letter_code
_entity_poly.pdbx_strand_id
1 'polypeptide(L)' 'MHSTHVVRATRHDGLPLVCKVSGLFTFRDGKICQTDEVTCLLTGSAQDEDIGSLR' A
#
# COMPACT_ATOMS: atom_id res chain seq x y z
N MET A 1 -1.78 -16.18 -2.92
CA MET A 1 -2.51 -15.29 -3.87
C MET A 1 -1.73 -14.00 -3.96
N HIS A 2 -1.68 -13.34 -5.11
CA HIS A 2 -1.14 -11.99 -5.19
C HIS A 2 -2.15 -11.04 -5.84
N SER A 3 -2.07 -9.76 -5.51
CA SER A 3 -2.83 -8.72 -6.20
C SER A 3 -2.02 -7.43 -6.28
N THR A 4 -2.36 -6.60 -7.26
CA THR A 4 -1.73 -5.29 -7.46
C THR A 4 -2.81 -4.26 -7.68
N HIS A 5 -2.71 -3.15 -6.97
CA HIS A 5 -3.70 -2.08 -6.98
C HIS A 5 -3.02 -0.72 -7.13
N VAL A 6 -3.68 0.20 -7.83
CA VAL A 6 -3.35 1.62 -7.77
C VAL A 6 -4.36 2.27 -6.84
N VAL A 7 -3.86 2.82 -5.74
CA VAL A 7 -4.65 3.48 -4.70
C VAL A 7 -4.58 4.99 -4.93
N ARG A 8 -5.75 5.65 -4.90
CA ARG A 8 -5.88 7.11 -4.90
C ARG A 8 -6.47 7.51 -3.56
N ALA A 9 -5.73 8.30 -2.80
CA ALA A 9 -6.11 8.71 -1.45
C ALA A 9 -6.05 10.23 -1.31
N THR A 10 -6.72 10.73 -0.28
CA THR A 10 -6.65 12.13 0.15
C THR A 10 -6.02 12.15 1.53
N ARG A 11 -4.91 12.88 1.68
CA ARG A 11 -4.24 13.12 2.95
C ARG A 11 -5.14 13.90 3.90
N HIS A 12 -4.81 13.91 5.19
CA HIS A 12 -5.54 14.70 6.19
C HIS A 12 -5.51 16.21 5.94
N ASP A 13 -4.49 16.71 5.23
CA ASP A 13 -4.39 18.11 4.79
C ASP A 13 -5.16 18.41 3.49
N GLY A 14 -5.89 17.42 2.95
CA GLY A 14 -6.69 17.56 1.74
C GLY A 14 -5.92 17.35 0.43
N LEU A 15 -4.59 17.14 0.48
CA LEU A 15 -3.80 16.92 -0.73
C LEU A 15 -3.93 15.48 -1.25
N PRO A 16 -3.92 15.27 -2.59
CA PRO A 16 -4.02 13.94 -3.16
C PRO A 16 -2.71 13.16 -3.06
N LEU A 17 -2.84 11.85 -2.99
CA LEU A 17 -1.76 10.88 -3.01
C LEU A 17 -2.14 9.72 -3.95
N VAL A 18 -1.17 9.22 -4.71
CA VAL A 18 -1.32 7.99 -5.50
C VAL A 18 -0.16 7.05 -5.21
N CYS A 19 -0.48 5.81 -4.86
CA CYS A 19 0.51 4.76 -4.68
C CYS A 19 0.09 3.46 -5.37
N LYS A 20 1.08 2.64 -5.72
CA LYS A 20 0.88 1.27 -6.16
C LYS A 20 1.17 0.34 -4.98
N VAL A 21 0.24 -0.56 -4.72
CA VAL A 21 0.36 -1.58 -3.67
C VAL A 21 0.39 -2.95 -4.33
N SER A 22 1.40 -3.75 -4.03
CA SER A 22 1.48 -5.15 -4.44
C SER A 22 1.53 -6.03 -3.20
N GLY A 23 0.52 -6.87 -3.03
CA GLY A 23 0.39 -7.77 -1.88
C GLY A 23 0.55 -9.23 -2.28
N LEU A 24 1.27 -9.99 -1.45
CA LEU A 24 1.34 -11.44 -1.47
C LEU A 24 0.65 -11.98 -0.21
N PHE A 25 -0.40 -12.76 -0.40
CA PHE A 25 -1.24 -13.28 0.68
C PHE A 25 -1.07 -14.79 0.83
N THR A 26 -0.82 -15.23 2.06
CA THR A 26 -0.84 -16.63 2.49
C THR A 26 -2.14 -16.92 3.22
N PHE A 27 -2.76 -18.06 2.89
CA PHE A 27 -4.00 -18.49 3.51
C PHE A 27 -3.79 -19.75 4.34
N ARG A 28 -4.50 -19.86 5.45
CA ARG A 28 -4.66 -21.07 6.27
C ARG A 28 -6.14 -21.19 6.65
N ASP A 29 -6.72 -22.36 6.44
CA ASP A 29 -8.14 -22.63 6.71
C ASP A 29 -9.10 -21.60 6.06
N GLY A 30 -8.79 -21.20 4.82
CA GLY A 30 -9.58 -20.23 4.05
C GLY A 30 -9.45 -18.77 4.49
N LYS A 31 -8.59 -18.47 5.47
CA LYS A 31 -8.35 -17.11 5.99
C LYS A 31 -6.94 -16.64 5.66
N ILE A 32 -6.79 -15.35 5.41
CA ILE A 32 -5.45 -14.73 5.29
C ILE A 32 -4.77 -14.83 6.66
N CYS A 33 -3.55 -15.36 6.68
CA CYS A 33 -2.75 -15.49 7.90
C CYS A 33 -1.40 -14.77 7.82
N GLN A 34 -0.94 -14.42 6.61
CA GLN A 34 0.24 -13.59 6.38
C GLN A 34 0.03 -12.75 5.12
N THR A 35 0.60 -11.54 5.14
CA THR A 35 0.68 -10.65 3.99
C THR A 35 2.08 -10.06 3.93
N ASP A 36 2.71 -10.15 2.78
CA ASP A 36 3.88 -9.36 2.42
C ASP A 36 3.44 -8.27 1.44
N GLU A 37 3.77 -7.01 1.71
CA GLU A 37 3.36 -5.88 0.88
C GLU A 37 4.56 -5.06 0.42
N VAL A 38 4.50 -4.57 -0.81
CA VAL A 38 5.37 -3.50 -1.31
C VAL A 38 4.51 -2.34 -1.78
N THR A 39 4.75 -1.17 -1.19
CA THR A 39 4.12 0.10 -1.57
C THR A 39 5.12 0.94 -2.37
N CYS A 40 4.66 1.55 -3.46
CA CYS A 40 5.44 2.45 -4.30
C CYS A 40 4.67 3.76 -4.48
N LEU A 41 5.27 4.87 -4.07
CA LEU A 41 4.71 6.20 -4.29
C LEU A 41 4.74 6.54 -5.78
N LEU A 42 3.60 6.90 -6.36
CA LEU A 42 3.48 7.34 -7.75
C LEU A 42 3.27 8.85 -7.86
N THR A 43 2.57 9.46 -6.90
CA THR A 43 2.32 10.89 -6.82
C THR A 43 2.09 11.28 -5.37
N GLY A 44 2.79 12.31 -4.90
CA GLY A 44 2.74 12.79 -3.52
C GLY A 44 3.88 13.75 -3.25
N SER A 45 4.13 14.04 -1.98
CA SER A 45 5.23 14.86 -1.51
C SER A 45 6.39 14.02 -0.99
N ALA A 46 7.54 14.64 -0.73
CA ALA A 46 8.68 13.98 -0.09
C ALA A 46 8.34 13.43 1.32
N GLN A 47 7.30 13.95 1.97
CA GLN A 47 6.83 13.46 3.27
C GLN A 47 6.13 12.11 3.16
N ASP A 48 5.75 11.68 1.94
CA ASP A 48 5.05 10.43 1.68
C ASP A 48 6.00 9.34 1.17
N GLU A 49 7.30 9.60 1.07
CA GLU A 49 8.29 8.65 0.51
C GLU A 49 8.37 7.35 1.33
N ASP A 50 8.18 7.45 2.65
CA ASP A 50 8.20 6.32 3.57
C ASP A 50 6.81 5.65 3.75
N ILE A 51 5.83 5.96 2.87
CA ILE A 51 4.50 5.39 2.97
C ILE A 51 4.51 3.86 2.82
N GLY A 52 3.87 3.18 3.77
CA GLY A 52 3.83 1.72 3.83
C GLY A 52 5.08 1.09 4.44
N SER A 53 6.07 1.88 4.87
CA SER A 53 7.20 1.38 5.65
C SER A 53 6.86 1.28 7.14
N LEU A 54 7.53 0.36 7.83
CA LEU A 54 7.52 0.29 9.30
C LEU A 54 8.47 1.38 9.82
N ARG A 55 7.92 2.38 10.51
CA ARG A 55 8.71 3.38 11.24
C ARG A 55 9.15 2.87 12.60
#